data_AF-A0AB36PBH5-F1
#
_entry.id   AF-A0AB36PBH5-F1
#
_cell.length_a   1.000
_cell.length_b   1.000
_cell.length_c   1.000
_cell.angle_alpha   90.00
_cell.angle_beta   90.00
_cell.angle_gamma   90.00
#
_symmetry.space_group_name_H-M   'P 1'
#
loop_
_entity.id
_entity.type
_entity.pdbx_description
1 polymer ?
#
loop_
_entity_poly.entity_id
_entity_poly.type
_entity_poly.pdbx_seq_one_letter_code
_entity_poly.pdbx_strand_id
1 'polypeptide(L)'
;MLLIMATGQTQQLITLFKQLPILPEKEIIEIITAQNSVGTPALFLAMMNGHTDNVKIFMQEIQSLVDNHIIHEDNLVKLLQTKSANETPGLYISMLYGFDEIIDIFLNTLTTPIALRAFKQKTGDEYFSHENT
;
A
#
# COMPACT_ATOMS: atom_id res chain seq x y z
N MET A 1 3.41 12.56 -4.05
CA MET A 1 2.90 11.19 -4.17
C MET A 1 2.01 10.98 -5.40
N LEU A 2 0.81 11.58 -5.48
CA LEU A 2 -0.17 11.31 -6.57
C LEU A 2 0.39 11.41 -7.99
N LEU A 3 0.94 12.57 -8.35
CA LEU A 3 1.51 12.77 -9.69
C LEU A 3 2.66 11.79 -9.97
N ILE A 4 3.54 11.59 -8.98
CA ILE A 4 4.69 10.67 -9.08
C ILE A 4 4.23 9.25 -9.41
N MET A 5 3.21 8.76 -8.71
CA MET A 5 2.68 7.41 -8.90
C MET A 5 1.88 7.28 -10.19
N ALA A 6 1.06 8.28 -10.53
CA ALA A 6 0.22 8.26 -11.73
C ALA A 6 1.04 8.32 -13.04
N THR A 7 2.22 8.96 -13.03
CA THR A 7 3.05 9.16 -14.22
C THR A 7 4.35 8.36 -14.22
N GLY A 8 4.56 7.45 -13.27
CA GLY A 8 5.73 6.57 -13.27
C GLY A 8 7.06 7.27 -12.97
N GLN A 9 7.06 8.35 -12.19
CA GLN A 9 8.29 9.12 -11.90
C GLN A 9 9.18 8.44 -10.84
N THR A 10 9.79 7.31 -11.19
CA THR A 10 10.52 6.43 -10.28
C THR A 10 11.63 7.13 -9.48
N GLN A 11 12.42 8.00 -10.12
CA GLN A 11 13.50 8.69 -9.41
C GLN A 11 12.97 9.66 -8.34
N GLN A 12 11.84 10.33 -8.61
CA GLN A 12 11.20 11.21 -7.62
C GLN A 12 10.57 10.41 -6.49
N LEU A 13 10.02 9.21 -6.79
CA LEU A 13 9.50 8.31 -5.77
C LEU A 13 10.61 7.89 -4.80
N ILE A 14 11.76 7.46 -5.32
CA ILE A 14 12.93 7.08 -4.50
C ILE A 14 13.39 8.25 -3.64
N THR A 15 13.50 9.45 -4.22
CA THR A 15 13.90 10.65 -3.47
C THR A 15 12.91 10.99 -2.37
N LEU A 16 11.60 10.86 -2.63
CA LEU A 16 10.56 11.08 -1.64
C LEU A 16 10.67 10.09 -0.48
N PHE A 17 10.82 8.78 -0.77
CA PHE A 17 10.92 7.75 0.27
C PHE A 17 12.14 7.93 1.18
N LYS A 18 13.27 8.40 0.64
CA LYS A 18 14.45 8.76 1.46
C LYS A 18 14.18 9.86 2.48
N GLN A 19 13.19 10.73 2.23
CA GLN A 19 12.83 11.82 3.11
C GLN A 19 11.78 11.43 4.14
N LEU A 20 10.94 10.41 3.88
CA LEU A 20 9.84 10.08 4.79
C LEU A 20 10.27 9.78 6.23
N PRO A 21 11.36 9.03 6.51
CA PRO A 21 11.76 8.70 7.88
C PRO A 21 12.07 9.90 8.79
N ILE A 22 12.27 11.10 8.24
CA ILE A 22 12.55 12.31 9.04
C ILE A 22 11.28 13.06 9.44
N LEU A 23 10.12 12.68 8.89
CA LEU A 23 8.84 13.33 9.12
C LEU A 23 8.10 12.69 10.30
N PRO A 24 7.17 13.42 10.95
CA PRO A 24 6.24 12.82 11.89
C PRO A 24 5.40 11.71 11.24
N GLU A 25 5.11 10.62 11.98
CA GLU A 25 4.33 9.48 11.48
C GLU A 25 3.03 9.90 10.78
N LYS A 26 2.30 10.86 11.35
CA LYS A 26 1.05 11.39 10.76
C LYS A 26 1.26 11.94 9.34
N GLU A 27 2.33 12.69 9.12
CA GLU A 27 2.65 13.26 7.80
C GLU A 27 3.05 12.15 6.81
N ILE A 28 3.80 11.14 7.29
CA ILE A 28 4.14 9.97 6.48
C ILE A 28 2.85 9.27 6.02
N ILE A 29 1.92 9.01 6.94
CA ILE A 29 0.64 8.36 6.64
C ILE A 29 -0.17 9.19 5.64
N GLU A 30 -0.27 10.51 5.82
CA GLU A 30 -0.95 11.41 4.88
C GLU A 30 -0.33 11.33 3.47
N ILE A 31 1.00 11.27 3.37
CA ILE A 31 1.71 11.16 2.08
C ILE A 31 1.47 9.80 1.41
N ILE A 32 1.64 8.69 2.13
CA ILE A 32 1.55 7.34 1.54
C ILE A 32 0.11 6.93 1.22
N THR A 33 -0.88 7.49 1.93
CA THR A 33 -2.32 7.28 1.68
C THR A 33 -2.94 8.34 0.78
N ALA A 34 -2.13 9.24 0.19
CA ALA A 34 -2.61 10.34 -0.63
C ALA A 34 -3.54 9.85 -1.76
N GLN A 35 -4.66 10.56 -1.92
CA GLN A 35 -5.71 10.27 -2.88
C GLN A 35 -6.09 11.51 -3.69
N ASN A 36 -6.52 11.33 -4.94
CA ASN A 36 -7.00 12.43 -5.77
C ASN A 36 -8.36 12.97 -5.28
N SER A 37 -8.88 14.01 -5.94
CA SER A 37 -10.12 14.69 -5.54
C SER A 37 -11.37 13.80 -5.55
N VAL A 38 -11.35 12.67 -6.25
CA VAL A 38 -12.46 11.70 -6.27
C VAL A 38 -12.22 10.51 -5.33
N GLY A 39 -11.15 10.53 -4.53
CA GLY A 39 -10.86 9.48 -3.55
C GLY A 39 -10.09 8.28 -4.11
N THR A 40 -9.47 8.39 -5.28
CA THR A 40 -8.60 7.32 -5.81
C THR A 40 -7.17 7.46 -5.27
N PRO A 41 -6.64 6.46 -4.54
CA PRO A 41 -5.29 6.49 -3.97
C PRO A 41 -4.19 6.47 -5.02
N ALA A 42 -3.03 7.05 -4.69
CA ALA A 42 -1.86 7.08 -5.56
C ALA A 42 -1.37 5.69 -5.99
N LEU A 43 -1.39 4.71 -5.07
CA LEU A 43 -1.01 3.33 -5.38
C LEU A 43 -1.92 2.71 -6.44
N PHE A 44 -3.25 2.90 -6.34
CA PHE A 44 -4.19 2.45 -7.36
C PHE A 44 -3.87 3.05 -8.73
N LEU A 45 -3.53 4.34 -8.81
CA LEU A 45 -3.18 4.99 -10.08
C LEU A 45 -1.93 4.37 -10.73
N ALA A 46 -0.91 4.01 -9.93
CA ALA A 46 0.25 3.30 -10.45
C ALA A 46 -0.11 1.89 -10.97
N MET A 47 -0.97 1.17 -10.24
CA MET A 47 -1.43 -0.16 -10.65
C MET A 47 -2.28 -0.12 -11.93
N MET A 48 -3.20 0.84 -12.03
CA MET A 48 -4.06 1.04 -13.20
C MET A 48 -3.27 1.41 -14.46
N ASN A 49 -2.19 2.19 -14.30
CA ASN A 49 -1.37 2.65 -15.41
C ASN A 49 -0.19 1.71 -15.73
N GLY A 50 -0.05 0.59 -15.04
CA GLY A 50 1.02 -0.39 -15.29
C GLY A 50 2.42 0.09 -14.90
N HIS A 51 2.53 1.03 -13.94
CA HIS A 51 3.82 1.56 -13.48
C HIS A 51 4.50 0.61 -12.50
N THR A 52 4.93 -0.55 -13.00
CA THR A 52 5.45 -1.67 -12.20
C THR A 52 6.58 -1.29 -11.25
N ASP A 53 7.58 -0.54 -11.73
CA ASP A 53 8.71 -0.10 -10.90
C ASP A 53 8.24 0.73 -9.69
N ASN A 54 7.28 1.62 -9.91
CA ASN A 54 6.73 2.42 -8.83
C ASN A 54 5.93 1.59 -7.84
N VAL A 55 5.14 0.61 -8.30
CA VAL A 55 4.43 -0.32 -7.41
C VAL A 55 5.42 -1.12 -6.56
N LYS A 56 6.48 -1.66 -7.20
CA LYS A 56 7.53 -2.43 -6.53
C LYS A 56 8.23 -1.62 -5.44
N ILE A 57 8.75 -0.45 -5.80
CA ILE A 57 9.46 0.44 -4.86
C ILE A 57 8.52 0.85 -3.73
N PHE A 58 7.28 1.24 -4.06
CA PHE A 58 6.32 1.64 -3.05
C PHE A 58 6.06 0.51 -2.04
N MET A 59 5.79 -0.72 -2.48
CA MET A 59 5.58 -1.84 -1.56
C MET A 59 6.82 -2.15 -0.71
N GLN A 60 8.02 -2.14 -1.30
CA GLN A 60 9.27 -2.40 -0.59
C GLN A 60 9.59 -1.33 0.47
N GLU A 61 9.41 -0.06 0.13
CA GLU A 61 9.68 1.04 1.05
C GLU A 61 8.65 1.10 2.18
N ILE A 62 7.37 0.83 1.90
CA ILE A 62 6.35 0.70 2.96
C ILE A 62 6.70 -0.44 3.91
N GLN A 63 7.14 -1.58 3.37
CA GLN A 63 7.58 -2.71 4.18
C GLN A 63 8.74 -2.31 5.09
N SER A 64 9.72 -1.59 4.56
CA SER A 64 10.85 -1.03 5.30
C SER A 64 10.41 -0.06 6.41
N LEU A 65 9.44 0.82 6.16
CA LEU A 65 8.92 1.72 7.19
C LEU A 65 8.26 0.95 8.35
N VAL A 66 7.56 -0.15 8.06
CA VAL A 66 6.97 -1.00 9.10
C VAL A 66 8.04 -1.80 9.86
N ASP A 67 9.03 -2.36 9.16
CA ASP A 67 10.15 -3.10 9.77
C ASP A 67 10.97 -2.22 10.72
N ASN A 68 11.13 -0.94 10.39
CA ASN A 68 11.83 0.04 11.22
C ASN A 68 10.94 0.69 12.28
N HIS A 69 9.70 0.22 12.47
CA HIS A 69 8.74 0.76 13.44
C HIS A 69 8.42 2.26 13.25
N ILE A 70 8.55 2.77 12.02
CA ILE A 70 8.23 4.17 11.69
C ILE A 70 6.72 4.34 11.51
N ILE A 71 6.03 3.32 11.00
CA ILE A 71 4.58 3.27 10.87
C ILE A 71 4.04 1.92 11.34
N HIS A 72 2.78 1.88 11.79
CA HIS A 72 2.11 0.62 12.18
C HIS A 72 1.81 -0.29 10.98
N GLU A 73 1.80 -1.61 11.20
CA GLU A 73 1.54 -2.62 10.15
C GLU A 73 0.14 -2.55 9.53
N ASP A 74 -0.83 -2.01 10.25
CA ASP A 74 -2.18 -1.77 9.72
C ASP A 74 -2.17 -0.85 8.50
N ASN A 75 -1.17 0.03 8.40
CA ASN A 75 -1.00 0.90 7.23
C ASN A 75 -0.66 0.08 5.97
N LEU A 76 0.14 -0.99 6.11
CA LEU A 76 0.43 -1.90 4.99
C LEU A 76 -0.85 -2.62 4.55
N VAL A 77 -1.64 -3.14 5.49
CA VAL A 77 -2.92 -3.82 5.17
C VAL A 77 -3.88 -2.88 4.46
N LYS A 78 -4.02 -1.64 4.94
CA LYS A 78 -4.89 -0.62 4.32
C LYS A 78 -4.44 -0.28 2.90
N LEU A 79 -3.13 -0.22 2.65
CA LEU A 79 -2.57 0.03 1.31
C LEU A 79 -2.77 -1.16 0.38
N LEU A 80 -2.64 -2.40 0.87
CA LEU A 80 -2.97 -3.60 0.09
C LEU A 80 -4.46 -3.64 -0.30
N GLN A 81 -5.33 -3.02 0.49
CA GLN A 81 -6.75 -2.85 0.18
C GLN A 81 -7.05 -1.65 -0.74
N THR A 82 -6.07 -1.13 -1.48
CA THR A 82 -6.28 0.04 -2.35
C THR A 82 -7.37 -0.21 -3.39
N LYS A 83 -8.25 0.79 -3.57
CA LYS A 83 -9.40 0.74 -4.49
C LYS A 83 -9.57 2.08 -5.19
N SER A 84 -10.20 2.05 -6.36
CA SER A 84 -10.69 3.25 -7.04
C SER A 84 -11.81 3.92 -6.24
N ALA A 85 -12.17 5.13 -6.66
CA ALA A 85 -13.37 5.84 -6.18
C ALA A 85 -14.67 5.02 -6.31
N ASN A 86 -14.72 4.07 -7.25
CA ASN A 86 -15.86 3.20 -7.50
C ASN A 86 -15.67 1.82 -6.83
N GLU A 87 -14.86 1.74 -5.79
CA GLU A 87 -14.56 0.52 -5.03
C GLU A 87 -13.90 -0.61 -5.85
N THR A 88 -13.36 -0.33 -7.04
CA THR A 88 -12.64 -1.32 -7.85
C THR A 88 -11.27 -1.61 -7.23
N PRO A 89 -10.95 -2.85 -6.83
CA PRO A 89 -9.65 -3.16 -6.22
C PRO A 89 -8.47 -2.99 -7.18
N GLY A 90 -7.32 -2.56 -6.63
CA GLY A 90 -6.06 -2.46 -7.37
C GLY A 90 -5.63 -3.80 -7.99
N LEU A 91 -5.70 -4.89 -7.23
CA LEU A 91 -5.35 -6.22 -7.74
C LEU A 91 -6.24 -6.65 -8.91
N TYR A 92 -7.54 -6.35 -8.84
CA TYR A 92 -8.47 -6.65 -9.93
C TYR A 92 -8.12 -5.89 -11.21
N ILE A 93 -7.77 -4.60 -11.13
CA ILE A 93 -7.43 -3.82 -12.33
C ILE A 93 -6.12 -4.32 -12.96
N SER A 94 -5.14 -4.73 -12.15
CA SER A 94 -3.89 -5.34 -12.64
C SER A 94 -4.13 -6.67 -13.34
N MET A 95 -5.05 -7.50 -12.83
CA MET A 95 -5.49 -8.73 -13.50
C MET A 95 -6.23 -8.43 -14.81
N LEU A 96 -7.13 -7.45 -14.82
CA LEU A 96 -7.91 -7.07 -16.00
C LEU A 96 -7.01 -6.64 -17.16
N TYR A 97 -5.93 -5.90 -16.87
CA TYR A 97 -4.97 -5.43 -17.87
C TYR A 97 -3.78 -6.36 -18.12
N GLY A 98 -3.68 -7.49 -17.41
CA GLY A 98 -2.59 -8.46 -17.59
C GLY A 98 -1.22 -7.95 -17.15
N PHE A 99 -1.16 -7.16 -16.07
CA PHE A 99 0.11 -6.68 -15.50
C PHE A 99 0.70 -7.73 -14.56
N ASP A 100 1.21 -8.82 -15.13
CA ASP A 100 1.68 -10.01 -14.40
C ASP A 100 2.70 -9.68 -13.29
N GLU A 101 3.68 -8.81 -13.55
CA GLU A 101 4.68 -8.44 -12.53
C GLU A 101 4.04 -7.67 -11.35
N ILE A 102 3.02 -6.85 -11.59
CA ILE A 102 2.27 -6.18 -10.50
C ILE A 102 1.49 -7.20 -9.68
N ILE A 103 0.90 -8.21 -10.33
CA ILE A 103 0.21 -9.31 -9.65
C ILE A 103 1.22 -10.07 -8.78
N ASP A 104 2.39 -10.41 -9.31
CA ASP A 104 3.45 -11.10 -8.57
C ASP A 104 3.93 -10.27 -7.37
N ILE A 105 4.20 -8.97 -7.55
CA ILE A 105 4.58 -8.08 -6.44
C ILE A 105 3.51 -8.10 -5.35
N PHE A 106 2.24 -8.00 -5.72
CA PHE A 106 1.14 -7.98 -4.76
C PHE A 106 1.02 -9.30 -4.00
N LEU A 107 1.04 -10.44 -4.71
CA LEU A 107 0.96 -11.76 -4.09
C LEU A 107 2.17 -12.03 -3.18
N ASN A 108 3.37 -11.67 -3.60
CA ASN A 108 4.58 -11.78 -2.78
C ASN A 108 4.46 -10.93 -1.50
N THR A 109 3.90 -9.72 -1.60
CA THR A 109 3.68 -8.85 -0.43
C THR A 109 2.71 -9.47 0.58
N LEU A 110 1.67 -10.19 0.12
CA LEU A 110 0.75 -10.90 1.03
C LEU A 110 1.41 -12.03 1.82
N THR A 111 2.50 -12.60 1.30
CA THR A 111 3.24 -13.69 1.97
C THR A 111 4.28 -13.20 2.97
N THR A 112 4.51 -11.89 3.09
CA THR A 112 5.49 -11.39 4.06
C THR A 112 5.01 -11.67 5.48
N PRO A 113 5.93 -11.95 6.44
CA PRO A 113 5.56 -12.16 7.84
C PRO A 113 4.73 -11.01 8.41
N ILE A 114 4.94 -9.79 7.91
CA ILE A 114 4.26 -8.56 8.34
C ILE A 114 2.82 -8.51 7.85
N ALA A 115 2.57 -8.84 6.59
CA ALA A 115 1.20 -8.97 6.11
C ALA A 115 0.47 -10.08 6.89
N LEU A 116 1.09 -11.25 7.03
CA LEU A 116 0.49 -12.40 7.71
C LEU A 116 0.17 -12.13 9.19
N ARG A 117 1.05 -11.45 9.94
CA ARG A 117 0.79 -11.09 11.35
C ARG A 117 -0.35 -10.08 11.46
N ALA A 118 -0.38 -9.06 10.60
CA ALA A 118 -1.44 -8.05 10.61
C ALA A 118 -2.82 -8.67 10.30
N PHE A 119 -2.88 -9.62 9.37
CA PHE A 119 -4.11 -10.37 9.10
C PHE A 119 -4.53 -11.27 10.27
N LYS A 120 -3.59 -11.90 10.98
CA LYS A 120 -3.90 -12.77 12.14
C LYS A 120 -4.43 -12.00 13.34
N GLN A 121 -3.84 -10.84 13.66
CA GLN A 121 -4.31 -10.00 14.79
C GLN A 121 -5.78 -9.63 14.61
N LYS A 122 -6.14 -9.22 13.38
CA LYS A 122 -7.52 -8.85 13.04
C LYS A 122 -8.53 -9.99 13.20
N THR A 123 -8.14 -11.23 12.90
CA THR A 123 -8.99 -12.40 13.13
C THR A 123 -9.08 -12.80 14.60
N GLY A 124 -8.03 -12.55 15.41
CA GLY A 124 -8.03 -12.88 16.83
C GLY A 124 -9.00 -12.03 17.65
N ASP A 125 -9.07 -10.73 17.36
CA ASP A 125 -9.93 -9.79 18.11
C ASP A 125 -11.44 -9.99 17.84
N GLU A 126 -11.81 -10.55 16.68
CA GLU A 126 -13.22 -10.87 16.35
C GLU A 126 -13.76 -12.09 17.13
N TYR A 127 -12.93 -13.04 17.56
CA TYR A 127 -13.40 -14.23 18.29
C TYR A 127 -13.55 -14.02 19.81
N PHE A 128 -12.81 -13.09 20.43
CA PHE A 128 -12.87 -12.88 21.89
C PHE A 128 -13.84 -11.80 22.35
N SER A 129 -14.52 -11.10 21.44
CA SER A 129 -15.48 -10.04 21.78
C SER A 129 -16.92 -10.54 22.04
N HIS A 130 -17.20 -11.83 21.84
CA HIS A 130 -18.53 -12.41 22.03
C HIS A 130 -18.67 -13.40 23.20
N GLU A 131 -17.60 -13.68 23.96
CA GLU A 131 -17.65 -14.66 25.08
C GLU A 131 -17.79 -14.05 26.48
N ASN A 132 -17.91 -12.73 26.63
CA ASN A 132 -18.11 -12.08 27.93
C ASN A 132 -19.29 -11.09 27.92
N THR A 133 -20.52 -11.61 27.76
CA THR A 133 -21.76 -10.96 28.22
C THR A 133 -22.71 -11.99 28.81
#